data_AF-A0A2V7BGX4-F1
#
_entry.id   AF-A0A2V7BGX4-F1
#
_cell.length_a   1.000
_cell.length_b   1.000
_cell.length_c   1.000
_cell.angle_alpha   90.00
_cell.angle_beta   90.00
_cell.angle_gamma   90.00
#
_symmetry.space_group_name_H-M   'P 1'
#
loop_
_entity.id
_entity.type
_entity.pdbx_description
1 polymer ?
#
loop_
_entity_poly.entity_id
_entity_poly.type
_entity_poly.pdbx_seq_one_letter_code
_entity_poly.pdbx_strand_id
1 'polypeptide(L)'
;MGAVATGSMATSTLAGFGDAALDRVLEVFNSGEHIARHSACGVLSEMLDAKNAPKVSNPVSRQKIKDALIRAAGDQSGLMRLGGVEGLAKLKDPDVIPLIRNLSMNDPFKPVRDAANEALKKLGLNTHFSEPSSGLR
;
A
#
# COMPACT_ATOMS: atom_id res chain seq x y z
N MET A 1 -15.99 -13.84 16.90
CA MET A 1 -14.66 -14.30 16.43
C MET A 1 -14.72 -15.11 15.12
N GLY A 2 -15.72 -14.93 14.24
CA GLY A 2 -15.91 -15.78 13.05
C GLY A 2 -15.73 -15.11 11.67
N ALA A 3 -15.89 -13.79 11.56
CA ALA A 3 -15.87 -13.11 10.25
C ALA A 3 -14.46 -12.71 9.76
N VAL A 4 -13.52 -12.44 10.68
CA VAL A 4 -12.17 -11.98 10.33
C VAL A 4 -11.35 -13.09 9.68
N ALA A 5 -11.51 -14.34 10.15
CA ALA A 5 -10.82 -15.49 9.58
C ALA A 5 -11.29 -15.78 8.15
N THR A 6 -12.59 -15.70 7.88
CA THR A 6 -13.15 -15.97 6.54
C THR A 6 -12.78 -14.89 5.53
N GLY A 7 -12.74 -13.62 5.97
CA GLY A 7 -12.28 -12.51 5.13
C GLY A 7 -10.82 -12.66 4.70
N SER A 8 -9.91 -12.95 5.64
CA SER A 8 -8.48 -13.12 5.33
C SER A 8 -8.19 -14.36 4.46
N MET A 9 -8.96 -15.44 4.59
CA MET A 9 -8.83 -16.60 3.70
C MET A 9 -9.25 -16.24 2.26
N ALA A 10 -10.32 -15.47 2.09
CA ALA A 10 -10.74 -15.01 0.77
C ALA A 10 -9.72 -14.03 0.14
N THR A 11 -9.16 -13.09 0.91
CA THR A 11 -8.16 -12.14 0.39
C THR A 11 -6.87 -12.85 -0.02
N SER A 12 -6.37 -13.76 0.82
CA SER A 12 -5.14 -14.50 0.53
C SER A 12 -5.28 -15.47 -0.64
N THR A 13 -6.45 -16.09 -0.81
CA THR A 13 -6.76 -16.93 -1.98
C THR A 13 -6.74 -16.11 -3.26
N LEU A 14 -7.38 -14.94 -3.27
CA LEU A 14 -7.39 -14.03 -4.42
C LEU A 14 -5.99 -13.51 -4.76
N ALA A 15 -5.21 -13.10 -3.76
CA ALA A 15 -3.82 -12.72 -3.98
C ALA A 15 -2.97 -13.88 -4.52
N GLY A 16 -3.30 -15.10 -4.09
CA GLY A 16 -2.68 -16.33 -4.54
C GLY A 16 -2.98 -16.70 -6.00
N PHE A 17 -4.03 -16.16 -6.61
CA PHE A 17 -4.32 -16.32 -8.06
C PHE A 17 -3.57 -15.32 -8.94
N GLY A 18 -2.97 -14.27 -8.36
CA GLY A 18 -2.12 -13.32 -9.06
C GLY A 18 -2.80 -12.64 -10.26
N ASP A 19 -2.13 -12.65 -11.42
CA ASP A 19 -2.60 -12.01 -12.66
C ASP A 19 -4.03 -12.43 -13.05
N ALA A 20 -4.44 -13.68 -12.79
CA ALA A 20 -5.77 -14.18 -13.15
C ALA A 20 -6.91 -13.52 -12.34
N ALA A 21 -6.64 -13.05 -11.13
CA ALA A 21 -7.63 -12.38 -10.28
C ALA A 21 -7.53 -10.85 -10.33
N LEU A 22 -6.45 -10.30 -10.90
CA LEU A 22 -6.11 -8.89 -10.78
C LEU A 22 -7.22 -7.96 -11.31
N ASP A 23 -7.72 -8.20 -12.53
CA ASP A 23 -8.72 -7.32 -13.13
C ASP A 23 -10.01 -7.27 -12.30
N ARG A 24 -10.44 -8.41 -11.74
CA ARG A 24 -11.61 -8.47 -10.87
C ARG A 24 -11.38 -7.74 -9.55
N VAL A 25 -10.19 -7.87 -8.96
CA VAL A 25 -9.82 -7.15 -7.72
C VAL A 25 -9.79 -5.64 -7.98
N LEU A 26 -9.26 -5.20 -9.13
CA LEU A 26 -9.24 -3.79 -9.52
C LEU A 26 -10.65 -3.23 -9.74
N GLU A 27 -11.56 -4.01 -10.31
CA GLU A 27 -12.95 -3.61 -10.45
C GLU A 27 -13.57 -3.35 -9.07
N VAL A 28 -13.42 -4.27 -8.12
CA VAL A 28 -13.92 -4.10 -6.74
C VAL A 28 -13.22 -2.93 -6.04
N PHE A 29 -11.93 -2.70 -6.28
CA PHE A 29 -11.22 -1.55 -5.76
C PHE A 29 -11.79 -0.22 -6.29
N ASN A 30 -12.18 -0.16 -7.57
CA ASN A 30 -12.67 1.06 -8.20
C ASN A 30 -14.14 1.36 -7.89
N SER A 31 -14.98 0.33 -7.81
CA SER A 31 -16.45 0.47 -7.71
C SER A 31 -17.06 -0.08 -6.43
N GLY A 32 -16.24 -0.62 -5.52
CA GLY A 32 -16.71 -1.22 -4.28
C GLY A 32 -17.09 -0.19 -3.21
N GLU A 33 -18.15 -0.49 -2.48
CA GLU A 33 -18.54 0.26 -1.28
C GLU A 33 -17.59 -0.02 -0.12
N HIS A 34 -17.19 1.04 0.61
CA HIS A 34 -16.35 1.08 1.81
C HIS A 34 -15.50 -0.19 2.11
N ILE A 35 -16.11 -1.24 2.67
CA ILE A 35 -15.45 -2.47 3.10
C ILE A 35 -14.89 -3.25 1.90
N ALA A 36 -15.65 -3.39 0.81
CA ALA A 36 -15.22 -4.15 -0.36
C ALA A 36 -13.99 -3.52 -1.03
N ARG A 37 -13.99 -2.18 -1.13
CA ARG A 37 -12.84 -1.42 -1.63
C ARG A 37 -11.61 -1.58 -0.74
N HIS A 38 -11.79 -1.51 0.57
CA HIS A 38 -10.71 -1.73 1.54
C HIS A 38 -10.14 -3.15 1.45
N SER A 39 -10.99 -4.17 1.38
CA SER A 39 -10.56 -5.56 1.18
C SER A 39 -9.79 -5.73 -0.11
N ALA A 40 -10.25 -5.11 -1.22
CA ALA A 40 -9.53 -5.14 -2.49
C ALA A 40 -8.15 -4.45 -2.40
N CYS A 41 -8.04 -3.33 -1.67
CA CYS A 41 -6.76 -2.68 -1.38
C CYS A 41 -5.79 -3.64 -0.66
N GLY A 42 -6.29 -4.36 0.36
CA GLY A 42 -5.52 -5.39 1.05
C GLY A 42 -5.04 -6.51 0.12
N VAL A 43 -5.91 -7.00 -0.77
CA VAL A 43 -5.55 -8.03 -1.77
C VAL A 43 -4.45 -7.53 -2.70
N LEU A 44 -4.56 -6.30 -3.21
CA LEU A 44 -3.54 -5.70 -4.08
C LEU A 44 -2.18 -5.58 -3.37
N SER A 45 -2.17 -5.28 -2.06
CA SER A 45 -0.97 -5.30 -1.24
C SER A 45 -0.41 -6.72 -1.03
N GLU A 46 -1.27 -7.71 -0.75
CA GLU A 46 -0.87 -9.12 -0.60
C GLU A 46 -0.37 -9.75 -1.91
N MET A 47 -0.85 -9.29 -3.06
CA MET A 47 -0.36 -9.69 -4.38
C MET A 47 1.13 -9.35 -4.58
N LEU A 48 1.62 -8.33 -3.86
CA LEU A 48 3.02 -7.90 -3.89
C LEU A 48 3.90 -8.57 -2.84
N ASP A 49 3.32 -9.38 -1.94
CA ASP A 49 4.12 -10.16 -1.00
C ASP A 49 5.09 -11.09 -1.75
N ALA A 50 6.26 -11.34 -1.17
CA ALA A 50 7.29 -12.17 -1.79
C ALA A 50 6.76 -13.55 -2.25
N LYS A 51 5.80 -14.14 -1.51
CA LYS A 51 5.15 -15.42 -1.86
C LYS A 51 4.24 -15.37 -3.09
N ASN A 52 3.71 -14.20 -3.43
CA ASN A 52 2.76 -13.98 -4.53
C ASN A 52 3.37 -13.20 -5.69
N ALA A 53 4.47 -12.48 -5.48
CA ALA A 53 5.15 -11.69 -6.50
C ALA A 53 5.46 -12.45 -7.81
N PRO A 54 5.83 -13.75 -7.82
CA PRO A 54 6.01 -14.51 -9.07
C PRO A 54 4.70 -14.71 -9.87
N LYS A 55 3.55 -14.64 -9.22
CA LYS A 55 2.21 -14.80 -9.81
C LYS A 55 1.66 -13.49 -10.38
N VAL A 56 2.34 -12.38 -10.09
CA VAL A 56 2.11 -11.06 -10.68
C VAL A 56 3.40 -10.64 -11.38
N SER A 57 3.76 -11.41 -12.40
CA SER A 57 5.02 -11.26 -13.13
C SER A 57 4.89 -10.35 -14.33
N ASN A 58 3.67 -10.15 -14.85
CA ASN A 58 3.42 -9.23 -15.95
C ASN A 58 3.72 -7.77 -15.52
N PRO A 59 4.61 -7.04 -16.23
CA PRO A 59 4.90 -5.64 -15.93
C PRO A 59 3.65 -4.74 -15.95
N VAL A 60 2.71 -5.01 -16.86
CA VAL A 60 1.44 -4.28 -16.95
C VAL A 60 0.60 -4.49 -15.70
N SER A 61 0.53 -5.72 -15.19
CA SER A 61 -0.16 -6.03 -13.94
C SER A 61 0.44 -5.31 -12.75
N ARG A 62 1.79 -5.32 -12.64
CA ARG A 62 2.50 -4.60 -11.58
C ARG A 62 2.25 -3.09 -11.64
N GLN A 63 2.21 -2.52 -12.84
CA GLN A 63 1.87 -1.12 -13.03
C GLN A 63 0.43 -0.81 -12.60
N LYS A 64 -0.55 -1.64 -12.98
CA LYS A 64 -1.95 -1.49 -12.54
C LYS A 64 -2.07 -1.50 -11.01
N ILE A 65 -1.33 -2.40 -10.34
CA ILE A 65 -1.29 -2.45 -8.87
C ILE A 65 -0.67 -1.18 -8.29
N LYS A 66 0.46 -0.71 -8.83
CA LYS A 66 1.10 0.56 -8.43
C LYS A 66 0.11 1.72 -8.54
N ASP A 67 -0.57 1.86 -9.67
CA ASP A 67 -1.53 2.95 -9.91
C ASP A 67 -2.73 2.89 -8.96
N ALA A 68 -3.23 1.69 -8.64
CA ALA A 68 -4.29 1.51 -7.65
C ALA A 68 -3.85 1.90 -6.24
N LEU A 69 -2.65 1.48 -5.82
CA LEU A 69 -2.12 1.80 -4.49
C LEU A 69 -1.74 3.28 -4.34
N ILE A 70 -1.28 3.95 -5.40
CA ILE A 70 -1.10 5.41 -5.42
C ILE A 70 -2.44 6.11 -5.17
N ARG A 71 -3.51 5.67 -5.83
CA ARG A 71 -4.86 6.20 -5.61
C ARG A 71 -5.35 5.95 -4.18
N ALA A 72 -5.08 4.76 -3.63
CA ALA A 72 -5.40 4.45 -2.23
C ALA A 72 -4.67 5.37 -1.25
N ALA A 73 -3.38 5.65 -1.50
CA ALA A 73 -2.54 6.53 -0.70
C ALA A 73 -3.01 8.00 -0.70
N GLY A 74 -3.81 8.42 -1.70
CA GLY A 74 -4.45 9.74 -1.78
C GLY A 74 -5.93 9.77 -1.36
N ASP A 75 -6.49 8.67 -0.84
CA ASP A 75 -7.91 8.56 -0.53
C ASP A 75 -8.30 9.40 0.71
N GLN A 76 -9.57 9.82 0.79
CA GLN A 76 -10.10 10.56 1.94
C GLN A 76 -10.11 9.70 3.23
N SER A 77 -10.26 8.39 3.09
CA SER A 77 -10.23 7.43 4.20
C SER A 77 -8.80 7.14 4.65
N GLY A 78 -8.51 7.37 5.94
CA GLY A 78 -7.20 7.05 6.53
C GLY A 78 -6.83 5.56 6.45
N LEU A 79 -7.82 4.66 6.46
CA LEU A 79 -7.58 3.21 6.29
C LEU A 79 -7.14 2.88 4.86
N MET A 80 -7.74 3.53 3.86
CA MET A 80 -7.32 3.37 2.46
C MET A 80 -5.92 3.89 2.25
N ARG A 81 -5.58 5.05 2.84
CA ARG A 81 -4.23 5.60 2.77
C ARG A 81 -3.19 4.68 3.43
N LEU A 82 -3.53 4.10 4.58
CA LEU A 82 -2.67 3.13 5.27
C LEU A 82 -2.37 1.93 4.38
N GLY A 83 -3.40 1.28 3.84
CA GLY A 83 -3.24 0.13 2.93
C GLY A 83 -2.47 0.48 1.65
N GLY A 84 -2.68 1.69 1.12
CA GLY A 84 -1.91 2.22 -0.02
C GLY A 84 -0.42 2.30 0.30
N VAL A 85 -0.05 2.94 1.40
CA VAL A 85 1.36 3.08 1.83
C VAL A 85 2.02 1.72 2.05
N GLU A 86 1.35 0.81 2.76
CA GLU A 86 1.87 -0.54 3.02
C GLU A 86 2.10 -1.33 1.72
N GLY A 87 1.19 -1.23 0.76
CA GLY A 87 1.33 -1.87 -0.54
C GLY A 87 2.48 -1.26 -1.36
N LEU A 88 2.57 0.07 -1.44
CA LEU A 88 3.63 0.76 -2.18
C LEU A 88 5.03 0.42 -1.63
N ALA A 89 5.16 0.24 -0.31
CA ALA A 89 6.42 -0.19 0.31
C ALA A 89 6.91 -1.56 -0.21
N LYS A 90 5.99 -2.45 -0.62
CA LYS A 90 6.31 -3.78 -1.15
C LYS A 90 6.78 -3.76 -2.60
N LEU A 91 6.41 -2.73 -3.38
CA LEU A 91 6.87 -2.58 -4.77
C LEU A 91 8.37 -2.30 -4.86
N LYS A 92 8.94 -1.67 -3.83
CA LYS A 92 10.34 -1.19 -3.82
C LYS A 92 10.68 -0.27 -4.99
N ASP A 93 9.68 0.47 -5.45
CA ASP A 93 9.78 1.37 -6.59
C ASP A 93 10.18 2.78 -6.12
N PRO A 94 11.31 3.34 -6.56
CA PRO A 94 11.74 4.67 -6.13
C PRO A 94 10.77 5.80 -6.49
N ASP A 95 9.93 5.65 -7.52
CA ASP A 95 9.04 6.71 -7.99
C ASP A 95 7.98 7.11 -6.96
N VAL A 96 7.67 6.22 -6.02
CA VAL A 96 6.63 6.43 -5.00
C VAL A 96 7.19 7.12 -3.75
N ILE A 97 8.51 7.30 -3.66
CA ILE A 97 9.20 7.91 -2.52
C ILE A 97 8.66 9.31 -2.19
N PRO A 98 8.48 10.25 -3.14
CA PRO A 98 8.00 11.59 -2.83
C PRO A 98 6.61 11.57 -2.18
N LEU A 99 5.72 10.70 -2.67
CA LEU A 99 4.38 10.51 -2.11
C LEU A 99 4.44 9.99 -0.68
N ILE A 100 5.23 8.92 -0.43
CA ILE A 100 5.38 8.35 0.92
C ILE A 100 5.99 9.37 1.88
N ARG A 101 6.98 10.16 1.45
CA ARG A 101 7.58 11.23 2.26
C ARG A 101 6.56 12.32 2.60
N ASN A 102 5.71 12.72 1.65
CA ASN A 102 4.66 13.68 1.96
C ASN A 102 3.69 13.15 3.02
N LEU A 103 3.28 11.89 2.91
CA LEU A 103 2.38 11.24 3.87
C LEU A 103 3.02 11.11 5.27
N SER A 104 4.33 10.84 5.35
CA SER A 104 5.00 10.71 6.66
C SER A 104 5.01 12.01 7.46
N MET A 105 5.04 13.15 6.78
CA MET A 105 5.08 14.48 7.42
C MET A 105 3.69 15.08 7.63
N ASN A 106 2.79 14.90 6.65
CA ASN A 106 1.59 15.73 6.53
C ASN A 106 0.27 14.98 6.72
N ASP A 107 0.28 13.63 6.79
CA ASP A 107 -0.99 12.90 6.94
C ASP A 107 -1.63 13.20 8.31
N PRO A 108 -2.93 13.53 8.38
CA PRO A 108 -3.60 13.78 9.66
C PRO A 108 -3.66 12.53 10.55
N PHE A 109 -3.64 11.33 9.96
CA PHE A 109 -3.79 10.08 10.69
C PHE A 109 -2.44 9.48 11.08
N LYS A 110 -2.17 9.39 12.39
CA LYS A 110 -0.88 8.92 12.91
C LYS A 110 -0.44 7.54 12.39
N PRO A 111 -1.32 6.52 12.28
CA PRO A 111 -0.94 5.23 11.71
C PRO A 111 -0.42 5.32 10.28
N VAL A 112 -0.94 6.24 9.46
CA VAL A 112 -0.43 6.46 8.08
C VAL A 112 0.97 7.06 8.13
N ARG A 113 1.20 8.05 9.01
CA ARG A 113 2.54 8.63 9.19
C ARG A 113 3.57 7.60 9.64
N ASP A 114 3.20 6.76 10.60
CA ASP A 114 4.08 5.70 11.14
C ASP A 114 4.41 4.66 10.05
N ALA A 115 3.40 4.18 9.31
CA ALA A 115 3.59 3.25 8.19
C ALA A 115 4.45 3.87 7.08
N ALA A 116 4.26 5.16 6.77
CA ALA A 116 5.06 5.87 5.77
C ALA A 116 6.53 5.99 6.21
N ASN A 117 6.79 6.31 7.47
CA ASN A 117 8.15 6.31 8.01
C ASN A 117 8.80 4.93 7.95
N GLU A 118 8.06 3.86 8.25
CA GLU A 118 8.55 2.49 8.11
C GLU A 118 8.84 2.12 6.64
N ALA A 119 7.97 2.52 5.72
CA ALA A 119 8.16 2.31 4.29
C ALA A 119 9.44 3.01 3.78
N LEU A 120 9.69 4.25 4.17
CA LEU A 120 10.93 4.98 3.79
C LEU A 120 12.18 4.26 4.29
N LYS A 121 12.17 3.74 5.53
CA LYS A 121 13.28 2.92 6.07
C LYS A 121 13.50 1.66 5.22
N LYS A 122 12.43 0.96 4.85
CA LYS A 122 12.49 -0.25 4.00
C LYS A 122 13.02 0.04 2.58
N LEU A 123 12.75 1.22 2.06
CA LEU A 123 13.24 1.69 0.76
C LEU A 123 14.70 2.18 0.81
N GLY A 124 15.39 2.06 1.95
CA GLY A 124 16.77 2.50 2.11
C GLY A 124 16.91 4.01 2.22
N LEU A 125 15.81 4.73 2.44
CA LEU A 125 15.82 6.17 2.69
C LEU A 125 15.94 6.44 4.18
N ASN A 126 17.10 6.11 4.72
CA ASN A 126 17.57 6.73 5.94
C ASN A 126 17.98 8.16 5.60
N THR A 127 17.01 9.08 5.44
CA THR A 127 17.35 10.49 5.63
C THR A 127 17.65 10.62 7.10
N HIS A 128 18.94 10.76 7.44
CA HIS A 128 19.35 11.53 8.59
C HIS A 128 18.62 12.87 8.50
N PHE A 129 17.46 12.97 9.16
CA PHE A 129 16.91 14.23 9.57
C PHE A 129 17.82 14.67 10.72
N SER A 130 19.01 15.15 10.37
CA SER A 130 19.71 16.07 11.24
C SER A 130 18.76 17.23 11.38
N GLU A 131 18.14 17.37 12.55
CA GLU A 131 17.57 18.66 12.93
C GLU A 131 18.61 19.72 12.58
N PRO A 132 18.25 20.86 11.98
CA PRO A 132 19.14 21.99 12.05
C PRO A 132 19.31 22.25 13.53
N SER A 133 20.49 21.88 14.06
CA SER A 133 20.95 22.28 15.37
C SER A 133 20.57 23.75 15.49
N SER A 134 19.65 24.05 16.39
CA SER A 134 19.36 25.41 16.83
C SER A 134 20.68 25.95 17.38
N GLY A 135 21.50 26.47 16.48
CA GLY A 135 22.69 27.21 16.79
C GLY A 135 22.23 28.43 17.55
N LEU A 136 22.70 28.53 18.79
CA LEU A 136 22.63 29.70 19.64
C LEU A 136 22.63 31.00 18.83
N ARG A 137 21.56 31.79 18.98
CA ARG A 137 21.64 33.19 19.40
C ARG A 137 20.44 33.52 20.29
#